data_AF-Q9TFB8-F1
#
_entry.id   AF-Q9TFB8-F1
#
_cell.length_a   1.000
_cell.length_b   1.000
_cell.length_c   1.000
_cell.angle_alpha   90.00
_cell.angle_beta   90.00
_cell.angle_gamma   90.00
#
_symmetry.space_group_name_H-M   'P 1'
#
loop_
_entity.id
_entity.type
_entity.pdbx_description
1 polymer ?
#
loop_
_entity_poly.entity_id
_entity_poly.type
_entity_poly.pdbx_seq_one_letter_code
_entity_poly.pdbx_strand_id
1 'polypeptide(L)'
;NIRKSHPLIKIVNESFIDLPTPSNISAWWNFGSLLGICLILQILTGLFLAMHYTSDTTTAFSSVTHICRDVNYGWIIRYMHANGASMFFICLFMHAGRGMYYGSYTFSETWNIGILLLFTVMATAFMGYVLPW
;
A
#
# COMPACT_ATOMS: atom_id res chain seq x y z
N ASN A 1 31.20 7.02 -10.06
CA ASN A 1 30.21 7.66 -10.97
C ASN A 1 29.25 8.49 -10.12
N ILE A 2 28.44 9.36 -10.75
CA ILE A 2 27.51 10.27 -10.04
C ILE A 2 26.57 9.50 -9.09
N ARG A 3 26.16 8.28 -9.45
CA ARG A 3 25.30 7.44 -8.60
C ARG A 3 25.89 7.15 -7.22
N LYS A 4 27.21 7.04 -7.13
CA LYS A 4 27.93 6.71 -5.88
C LYS A 4 28.42 7.95 -5.12
N SER A 5 28.53 9.11 -5.77
CA SER A 5 29.09 10.33 -5.17
C SER A 5 28.03 11.36 -4.78
N HIS A 6 26.92 11.47 -5.52
CA HIS A 6 25.88 12.45 -5.22
C HIS A 6 25.07 12.02 -3.99
N PRO A 7 24.95 12.83 -2.92
CA PRO A 7 24.38 12.42 -1.63
C PRO A 7 22.98 11.79 -1.72
N LEU A 8 22.07 12.38 -2.50
CA LEU A 8 20.71 11.83 -2.67
C LEU A 8 20.68 10.55 -3.52
N ILE A 9 21.46 10.52 -4.60
CA ILE A 9 21.43 9.39 -5.54
C ILE A 9 22.15 8.19 -4.91
N LYS A 10 23.11 8.43 -4.01
CA LYS A 10 23.80 7.39 -3.25
C LYS A 10 22.82 6.54 -2.45
N ILE A 11 21.85 7.15 -1.76
CA ILE A 11 20.82 6.43 -0.99
C ILE A 11 20.04 5.48 -1.92
N VAL A 12 19.56 5.99 -3.06
CA VAL A 12 18.85 5.18 -4.06
C VAL A 12 19.74 4.07 -4.63
N ASN A 13 21.01 4.37 -4.90
CA ASN A 13 21.94 3.40 -5.44
C ASN A 13 22.17 2.24 -4.46
N GLU A 14 22.39 2.55 -3.18
CA GLU A 14 22.64 1.54 -2.14
C GLU A 14 21.40 0.72 -1.78
N SER A 15 20.21 1.30 -1.84
CA SER A 15 18.97 0.61 -1.46
C SER A 15 18.21 -0.03 -2.62
N PHE A 16 18.53 0.31 -3.88
CA PHE A 16 17.71 -0.08 -5.04
C PHE A 16 18.48 -0.57 -6.27
N ILE A 17 19.69 -0.06 -6.53
CA ILE A 17 20.42 -0.36 -7.78
C ILE A 17 21.53 -1.38 -7.53
N ASP A 18 22.50 -1.03 -6.68
CA ASP A 18 23.66 -1.86 -6.35
C ASP A 18 23.44 -2.60 -5.01
N LEU A 19 22.18 -2.90 -4.64
CA LEU A 19 21.84 -3.63 -3.42
C LEU A 19 22.22 -5.11 -3.57
N PRO A 20 23.15 -5.65 -2.75
CA PRO A 20 23.47 -7.07 -2.78
C PRO A 20 22.27 -7.91 -2.34
N THR A 21 21.77 -8.75 -3.23
CA THR A 21 20.58 -9.59 -3.00
C THR A 21 20.94 -11.06 -3.20
N PRO A 22 20.48 -11.99 -2.34
CA PRO A 22 20.70 -13.42 -2.55
C PRO A 22 20.14 -13.88 -3.90
N SER A 23 20.89 -14.71 -4.63
CA SER A 23 20.53 -15.13 -6.00
C SER A 23 19.36 -16.13 -6.05
N ASN A 24 19.00 -16.73 -4.92
CA ASN A 24 18.01 -17.79 -4.81
C ASN A 24 16.70 -17.36 -4.11
N ILE A 25 16.43 -16.05 -4.01
CA ILE A 25 15.12 -15.59 -3.51
C ILE A 25 14.01 -16.03 -4.47
N SER A 26 12.92 -16.56 -3.91
CA SER A 26 11.78 -17.05 -4.67
C SER A 26 10.73 -15.95 -4.91
N ALA A 27 9.67 -16.27 -5.65
CA ALA A 27 8.57 -15.32 -5.93
C ALA A 27 7.94 -14.71 -4.67
N TRP A 28 8.05 -15.37 -3.51
CA TRP A 28 7.55 -14.88 -2.24
C TRP A 28 8.23 -13.59 -1.76
N TRP A 29 9.43 -13.26 -2.25
CA TRP A 29 10.10 -11.99 -1.95
C TRP A 29 9.48 -10.78 -2.65
N ASN A 30 8.67 -10.98 -3.69
CA ASN A 30 8.00 -9.90 -4.41
C ASN A 30 6.92 -9.20 -3.60
N PHE A 31 6.35 -9.85 -2.57
CA PHE A 31 5.27 -9.24 -1.80
C PHE A 31 5.71 -7.97 -1.04
N GLY A 32 7.00 -7.78 -0.77
CA GLY A 32 7.50 -6.51 -0.19
C GLY A 32 7.34 -5.32 -1.15
N SER A 33 7.74 -5.46 -2.40
CA SER A 33 7.58 -4.40 -3.41
C SER A 33 6.13 -4.20 -3.81
N LEU A 34 5.34 -5.28 -3.91
CA LEU A 34 3.90 -5.20 -4.18
C LEU A 34 3.17 -4.41 -3.09
N LEU A 35 3.52 -4.56 -1.80
CA LEU A 35 2.96 -3.74 -0.72
C LEU A 35 3.28 -2.24 -0.91
N GLY A 36 4.49 -1.91 -1.34
CA GLY A 36 4.85 -0.54 -1.70
C GLY A 36 4.02 0.02 -2.85
N ILE A 37 3.79 -0.79 -3.89
CA ILE A 37 2.91 -0.41 -5.02
C ILE A 37 1.47 -0.23 -4.55
N CYS A 38 0.94 -1.16 -3.74
CA CYS A 38 -0.40 -1.04 -3.17
C CYS A 38 -0.54 0.26 -2.35
N LEU A 39 0.47 0.64 -1.57
CA LEU A 39 0.44 1.89 -0.80
C LEU A 39 0.37 3.11 -1.69
N ILE A 40 1.22 3.20 -2.71
CA ILE A 40 1.20 4.32 -3.67
C ILE A 40 -0.15 4.38 -4.39
N LEU A 41 -0.67 3.23 -4.83
CA LEU A 41 -1.98 3.15 -5.49
C LEU A 41 -3.10 3.63 -4.57
N GLN A 42 -3.14 3.19 -3.31
CA GLN A 42 -4.16 3.61 -2.35
C GLN A 42 -4.07 5.10 -2.02
N ILE A 43 -2.87 5.66 -1.85
CA ILE A 43 -2.68 7.10 -1.59
C ILE A 43 -3.18 7.92 -2.78
N LEU A 44 -2.76 7.57 -4.00
CA LEU A 44 -3.16 8.30 -5.20
C LEU A 44 -4.67 8.23 -5.40
N THR A 45 -5.24 7.02 -5.45
CA THR A 45 -6.69 6.85 -5.64
C THR A 45 -7.50 7.49 -4.52
N GLY A 46 -7.07 7.34 -3.27
CA GLY A 46 -7.72 7.94 -2.11
C GLY A 46 -7.72 9.47 -2.15
N LEU A 47 -6.60 10.07 -2.57
CA LEU A 47 -6.51 11.53 -2.76
C LEU A 47 -7.51 12.03 -3.82
N PHE A 48 -7.61 11.36 -4.97
CA PHE A 48 -8.58 11.73 -6.01
C PHE A 48 -10.03 11.52 -5.57
N LEU A 49 -10.33 10.48 -4.78
CA LEU A 49 -11.66 10.30 -4.19
C LEU A 49 -12.00 11.40 -3.19
N ALA A 50 -11.04 11.77 -2.33
CA ALA A 50 -11.22 12.78 -1.30
C ALA A 50 -11.56 14.17 -1.88
N MET A 51 -11.06 14.50 -3.08
CA MET A 51 -11.41 15.75 -3.78
C MET A 51 -12.90 15.88 -4.14
N HIS A 52 -13.65 14.79 -4.13
CA HIS A 52 -15.06 14.73 -4.53
C HIS A 52 -15.99 14.18 -3.43
N TYR A 53 -15.43 13.77 -2.29
CA TYR A 53 -16.17 13.17 -1.17
C TYR A 53 -16.58 14.23 -0.15
N THR A 54 -17.74 14.06 0.49
CA THR A 54 -18.18 14.86 1.65
C THR A 54 -18.39 13.97 2.87
N SER A 55 -17.85 14.39 4.03
CA SER A 55 -17.90 13.59 5.27
C SER A 55 -19.14 13.83 6.13
N ASP A 56 -20.08 14.65 5.68
CA ASP A 56 -21.33 14.89 6.41
C ASP A 56 -22.30 13.71 6.25
N THR A 57 -22.87 13.23 7.35
CA THR A 57 -23.76 12.05 7.37
C THR A 57 -24.96 12.12 6.43
N THR A 58 -25.42 13.33 6.07
CA THR A 58 -26.54 13.52 5.15
C THR A 58 -26.12 13.42 3.68
N THR A 59 -24.83 13.59 3.37
CA THR A 59 -24.30 13.65 2.00
C THR A 59 -23.21 12.61 1.70
N ALA A 60 -22.70 11.88 2.68
CA ALA A 60 -21.62 10.90 2.50
C ALA A 60 -21.94 9.86 1.43
N PHE A 61 -23.07 9.16 1.55
CA PHE A 61 -23.47 8.17 0.56
C PHE A 61 -23.70 8.77 -0.84
N SER A 62 -24.40 9.91 -0.91
CA SER A 62 -24.70 10.55 -2.20
C SER A 62 -23.43 11.06 -2.89
N SER A 63 -22.44 11.55 -2.15
CA SER A 63 -21.13 11.96 -2.70
C SER A 63 -20.37 10.79 -3.33
N VAL A 64 -20.40 9.60 -2.73
CA VAL A 64 -19.82 8.38 -3.33
C VAL A 64 -20.55 7.97 -4.60
N THR A 65 -21.88 8.11 -4.63
CA THR A 65 -22.64 7.84 -5.87
C THR A 65 -22.34 8.84 -6.97
N HIS A 66 -22.19 10.12 -6.63
CA HIS A 66 -21.78 11.18 -7.55
C HIS A 66 -20.39 10.91 -8.12
N ILE A 67 -19.42 10.49 -7.30
CA ILE A 67 -18.10 10.05 -7.77
C ILE A 67 -18.23 8.95 -8.84
N CYS A 68 -19.08 7.95 -8.60
CA CYS A 68 -19.19 6.82 -9.53
C CYS A 68 -19.95 7.16 -10.82
N ARG A 69 -20.87 8.13 -10.80
CA ARG A 69 -21.78 8.39 -11.92
C ARG A 69 -21.40 9.63 -12.73
N ASP A 70 -20.91 10.66 -12.07
CA ASP A 70 -20.82 12.00 -12.64
C ASP A 70 -19.38 12.50 -12.76
N VAL A 71 -18.45 11.98 -11.94
CA VAL A 71 -17.02 12.30 -12.05
C VAL A 71 -16.37 11.47 -13.17
N ASN A 72 -15.62 12.13 -14.06
CA ASN A 72 -14.89 11.47 -15.14
C ASN A 72 -13.99 10.35 -14.62
N TYR A 73 -14.21 9.11 -15.08
CA TYR A 73 -13.53 7.90 -14.62
C TYR A 73 -13.61 7.63 -13.11
N GLY A 74 -14.49 8.32 -12.38
CA GLY A 74 -14.59 8.19 -10.92
C GLY A 74 -15.01 6.79 -10.48
N TRP A 75 -15.80 6.07 -11.29
CA TRP A 75 -16.10 4.65 -11.05
C TRP A 75 -14.85 3.77 -11.05
N ILE A 76 -13.92 3.96 -12.00
CA ILE A 76 -12.66 3.20 -12.05
C ILE A 76 -11.84 3.50 -10.81
N ILE A 77 -11.67 4.78 -10.47
CA ILE A 77 -10.88 5.21 -9.31
C ILE A 77 -11.46 4.63 -8.03
N ARG A 78 -12.78 4.67 -7.86
CA ARG A 78 -13.48 4.13 -6.69
C ARG A 78 -13.29 2.63 -6.57
N TYR A 79 -13.51 1.88 -7.64
CA TYR A 79 -13.36 0.42 -7.59
C TYR A 79 -11.90 -0.02 -7.49
N MET A 80 -10.97 0.75 -8.06
CA MET A 80 -9.53 0.52 -7.88
C MET A 80 -9.11 0.74 -6.43
N HIS A 81 -9.61 1.78 -5.76
CA HIS A 81 -9.33 2.01 -4.34
C HIS A 81 -9.93 0.92 -3.44
N ALA A 82 -11.18 0.52 -3.71
CA ALA A 82 -11.87 -0.50 -2.93
C ALA A 82 -11.24 -1.89 -3.10
N ASN A 83 -11.01 -2.35 -4.33
CA ASN A 83 -10.36 -3.64 -4.57
C ASN A 83 -8.86 -3.60 -4.26
N GLY A 84 -8.22 -2.44 -4.40
CA GLY A 84 -6.83 -2.21 -4.01
C GLY A 84 -6.61 -2.42 -2.52
N ALA A 85 -7.58 -2.08 -1.67
CA ALA A 85 -7.54 -2.44 -0.24
C ALA A 85 -7.51 -3.96 -0.03
N SER A 86 -8.35 -4.74 -0.73
CA SER A 86 -8.32 -6.20 -0.66
C SER A 86 -6.98 -6.78 -1.13
N MET A 87 -6.44 -6.26 -2.24
CA MET A 87 -5.12 -6.68 -2.74
C MET A 87 -4.02 -6.35 -1.73
N PHE A 88 -4.12 -5.22 -1.03
CA PHE A 88 -3.20 -4.84 0.05
C PHE A 88 -3.17 -5.92 1.15
N PHE A 89 -4.33 -6.40 1.61
CA PHE A 89 -4.39 -7.45 2.63
C PHE A 89 -3.91 -8.81 2.12
N ILE A 90 -4.22 -9.17 0.88
CA ILE A 90 -3.66 -10.39 0.25
C ILE A 90 -2.13 -10.33 0.28
N CYS A 91 -1.55 -9.21 -0.16
CA CYS A 91 -0.11 -8.99 -0.12
C CYS A 91 0.45 -9.04 1.31
N LEU A 92 -0.23 -8.43 2.29
CA LEU A 92 0.21 -8.44 3.70
C LEU A 92 0.25 -9.86 4.26
N PHE A 93 -0.81 -10.64 4.06
CA PHE A 93 -0.88 -11.99 4.59
C PHE A 93 0.14 -12.91 3.93
N MET A 94 0.33 -12.79 2.61
CA MET A 94 1.36 -13.55 1.89
C MET A 94 2.78 -13.12 2.33
N HIS A 95 3.01 -11.83 2.56
CA HIS A 95 4.29 -11.31 3.05
C HIS A 95 4.62 -11.82 4.46
N ALA A 96 3.65 -11.78 5.36
CA ALA A 96 3.78 -12.28 6.73
C ALA A 96 3.95 -13.81 6.75
N GLY A 97 3.15 -14.53 5.96
CA GLY A 97 3.24 -15.99 5.80
C GLY A 97 4.60 -16.44 5.31
N ARG A 98 5.16 -15.76 4.31
CA ARG A 98 6.56 -15.95 3.88
C ARG A 98 7.52 -15.77 5.05
N GLY A 99 7.36 -14.70 5.82
CA GLY A 99 8.26 -14.39 6.94
C GLY A 99 8.25 -15.45 8.03
N MET A 100 7.09 -16.06 8.31
CA MET A 100 6.96 -17.20 9.21
C MET A 100 7.62 -18.46 8.65
N TYR A 101 7.33 -18.80 7.38
CA TYR A 101 7.83 -20.03 6.75
C TYR A 101 9.36 -20.06 6.63
N TYR A 102 9.98 -18.94 6.25
CA TYR A 102 11.44 -18.85 6.09
C TYR A 102 12.18 -18.34 7.33
N GLY A 103 11.52 -18.21 8.48
CA GLY A 103 12.16 -17.75 9.73
C GLY A 103 12.66 -16.30 9.70
N SER A 104 12.10 -15.46 8.82
CA SER A 104 12.52 -14.04 8.68
C SER A 104 12.16 -13.19 9.91
N TYR A 105 11.30 -13.67 10.79
CA TYR A 105 10.99 -13.03 12.08
C TYR A 105 12.21 -12.94 13.03
N THR A 106 13.29 -13.67 12.74
CA THR A 106 14.57 -13.55 13.45
C THR A 106 15.21 -12.16 13.29
N PHE A 107 14.88 -11.42 12.23
CA PHE A 107 15.17 -9.99 12.10
C PHE A 107 14.18 -9.18 12.96
N SER A 108 14.38 -9.21 14.28
CA SER A 108 13.43 -8.73 15.30
C SER A 108 12.90 -7.32 15.03
N GLU A 109 13.78 -6.36 14.73
CA GLU A 109 13.38 -4.98 14.50
C GLU A 109 12.51 -4.84 13.25
N THR A 110 12.91 -5.48 12.15
CA THR A 110 12.13 -5.50 10.90
C THR A 110 10.78 -6.18 11.09
N TRP A 111 10.75 -7.28 11.85
CA TRP A 111 9.52 -8.00 12.15
C TRP A 111 8.55 -7.19 13.01
N ASN A 112 9.05 -6.54 14.07
CA ASN A 112 8.25 -5.70 14.96
C ASN A 112 7.68 -4.47 14.23
N ILE A 113 8.47 -3.83 13.37
CA ILE A 113 7.96 -2.78 12.47
C ILE A 113 6.89 -3.33 11.53
N GLY A 114 7.08 -4.54 10.99
CA GLY A 114 6.07 -5.23 10.17
C GLY A 114 4.73 -5.43 10.89
N ILE A 115 4.76 -5.82 12.17
CA ILE A 115 3.56 -5.94 13.02
C ILE A 115 2.87 -4.59 13.19
N LEU A 116 3.62 -3.52 13.47
CA LEU A 116 3.06 -2.17 13.59
C LEU A 116 2.43 -1.70 12.27
N LEU A 117 3.08 -1.97 11.14
CA LEU A 117 2.54 -1.65 9.81
C LEU A 117 1.25 -2.43 9.52
N LEU A 118 1.17 -3.70 9.89
CA LEU A 118 -0.04 -4.51 9.77
C LEU A 118 -1.20 -3.87 10.54
N PHE A 119 -1.01 -3.54 11.83
CA PHE A 119 -2.07 -2.91 12.62
C PHE A 119 -2.46 -1.53 12.11
N THR A 120 -1.49 -0.75 11.60
CA THR A 120 -1.76 0.56 11.00
C THR A 120 -2.68 0.41 9.79
N VAL A 121 -2.37 -0.53 8.88
CA VAL A 121 -3.20 -0.78 7.68
C VAL A 121 -4.58 -1.33 8.07
N MET A 122 -4.69 -2.17 9.09
CA MET A 122 -5.97 -2.62 9.63
C MET A 122 -6.84 -1.46 10.10
N ALA A 123 -6.29 -0.56 10.90
CA ALA A 123 -7.01 0.63 11.37
C ALA A 123 -7.42 1.53 10.19
N THR A 124 -6.53 1.77 9.23
CA THR A 124 -6.83 2.58 8.03
C THR A 124 -7.96 1.98 7.20
N ALA A 125 -7.92 0.67 6.93
CA ALA A 125 -8.94 0.01 6.11
C ALA A 125 -10.29 -0.04 6.82
N PHE A 126 -10.31 -0.29 8.13
CA PHE A 126 -11.53 -0.23 8.93
C PHE A 126 -12.19 1.14 8.85
N MET A 127 -11.43 2.22 9.12
CA MET A 127 -11.94 3.58 9.04
C MET A 127 -12.39 3.95 7.62
N GLY A 128 -11.64 3.53 6.60
CA GLY A 128 -11.98 3.76 5.19
C GLY A 128 -13.28 3.10 4.76
N TYR A 129 -13.59 1.91 5.30
CA TYR A 129 -14.83 1.19 5.00
C TYR A 129 -16.09 1.88 5.52
N VAL A 130 -15.97 2.72 6.56
CA VAL A 130 -17.09 3.47 7.13
C VAL A 130 -17.45 4.70 6.28
N LEU A 131 -16.52 5.22 5.48
CA LEU A 131 -16.69 6.49 4.76
C LEU A 131 -17.86 6.52 3.75
N PRO A 132 -18.20 5.46 3.01
CA PRO A 132 -19.36 5.47 2.12
C PRO A 132 -20.71 5.65 2.80
N TRP A 133 -20.75 5.55 4.14
CA TRP A 133 -21.98 5.49 4.94
C TRP A 133 -22.89 4.30 4.54
#